data_AF-W1EZ39-F1
#
_entry.id   AF-W1EZ39-F1
#
_cell.length_a   1.000
_cell.length_b   1.000
_cell.length_c   1.000
_cell.angle_alpha   90.00
_cell.angle_beta   90.00
_cell.angle_gamma   90.00
#
_symmetry.space_group_name_H-M   'P 1'
#
loop_
_entity.id
_entity.type
_entity.pdbx_description
1 polymer ?
#
loop_
_entity_poly.entity_id
_entity_poly.type
_entity_poly.pdbx_seq_one_letter_code
_entity_poly.pdbx_strand_id
1 'polypeptide(L)'
;MMLDAIGMLENDPQTEIIALISKPPAPAVARKVLERARACRKPVVVCFLGRVETPVDEQGLQFARGSKEAALKAVMLSGVKQENLDLHTLNQPLIADVRARLQPQQKYIRGLFCGGTLCDETMFAVMEKHGDVYSNIQPDPEFRLQDINRSIKHTFLDFGDDDFTNGKPHPMIDPTNRISRLIEEARDPEVAVIVMDFVLGFGSHEDPVGSTIEAIKEAKAIAAAEGRELIILAYVLGTDLDTPSLEQQSQMLLDAGVILASSSTNTGLLAREFICKGEEA
;
A
#
# COMPACT_ATOMS: atom_id res chain seq x y z
N MET A 1 -17.31 -17.26 -0.20
CA MET A 1 -15.99 -17.11 0.42
C MET A 1 -16.03 -16.25 1.68
N MET A 2 -16.18 -14.91 1.62
CA MET A 2 -16.14 -14.09 2.84
C MET A 2 -17.25 -14.42 3.84
N LEU A 3 -18.49 -14.67 3.38
CA LEU A 3 -19.60 -15.08 4.25
C LEU A 3 -19.32 -16.41 4.97
N ASP A 4 -18.72 -17.36 4.26
CA ASP A 4 -18.35 -18.68 4.79
C ASP A 4 -17.20 -18.55 5.80
N ALA A 5 -16.20 -17.72 5.49
CA ALA A 5 -15.07 -17.43 6.37
C ALA A 5 -15.52 -16.83 7.70
N ILE A 6 -16.46 -15.88 7.70
CA ILE A 6 -17.08 -15.35 8.93
C ILE A 6 -17.73 -16.50 9.72
N GLY A 7 -18.45 -17.40 9.04
CA GLY A 7 -19.05 -18.59 9.68
C GLY A 7 -18.04 -19.55 10.30
N MET A 8 -16.91 -19.78 9.63
CA MET A 8 -15.84 -20.64 10.15
C MET A 8 -15.17 -20.00 11.37
N LEU A 9 -14.73 -18.75 11.26
CA LEU A 9 -14.07 -18.00 12.32
C LEU A 9 -14.99 -17.76 13.53
N GLU A 10 -16.28 -17.56 13.30
CA GLU A 10 -17.25 -17.42 14.39
C GLU A 10 -17.39 -18.72 15.21
N ASN A 11 -17.28 -19.88 14.57
CA ASN A 11 -17.41 -21.18 15.24
C ASN A 11 -16.09 -21.72 15.80
N ASP A 12 -14.96 -21.13 15.45
CA ASP A 12 -13.65 -21.49 15.99
C ASP A 12 -13.48 -20.94 17.42
N PRO A 13 -13.34 -21.77 18.47
CA PRO A 13 -13.18 -21.27 19.84
C PRO A 13 -11.90 -20.45 20.07
N GLN A 14 -10.89 -20.54 19.20
CA GLN A 14 -9.64 -19.78 19.36
C GLN A 14 -9.70 -18.38 18.76
N THR A 15 -10.66 -18.10 17.88
CA THR A 15 -10.88 -16.77 17.34
C THR A 15 -11.67 -15.92 18.34
N GLU A 16 -11.14 -14.78 18.75
CA GLU A 16 -11.87 -13.85 19.62
C GLU A 16 -12.47 -12.67 18.84
N ILE A 17 -11.76 -12.18 17.82
CA ILE A 17 -12.07 -10.98 17.05
C ILE A 17 -11.81 -11.26 15.57
N ILE A 18 -12.65 -10.72 14.69
CA ILE A 18 -12.54 -10.93 13.23
C ILE A 18 -12.28 -9.58 12.55
N ALA A 19 -11.21 -9.48 11.76
CA ALA A 19 -10.98 -8.35 10.87
C ALA A 19 -11.28 -8.75 9.42
N LEU A 20 -12.15 -8.00 8.75
CA LEU A 20 -12.52 -8.17 7.34
C LEU A 20 -11.88 -7.05 6.54
N ILE A 21 -10.95 -7.37 5.65
CA ILE A 21 -10.25 -6.39 4.80
C ILE A 21 -10.53 -6.72 3.34
N SER A 22 -10.99 -5.74 2.56
CA SER A 22 -11.10 -5.89 1.11
C SER A 22 -11.05 -4.55 0.38
N LYS A 23 -10.78 -4.63 -0.93
CA LYS A 23 -11.17 -3.57 -1.89
C LYS A 23 -12.68 -3.28 -1.76
N PRO A 24 -13.18 -2.09 -2.13
CA PRO A 24 -14.58 -1.75 -1.95
C PRO A 24 -15.47 -2.69 -2.79
N PRO A 25 -16.35 -3.50 -2.17
CA PRO A 25 -17.18 -4.44 -2.91
C PRO A 25 -18.36 -3.73 -3.57
N ALA A 26 -18.97 -4.38 -4.56
CA ALA A 26 -20.22 -3.89 -5.15
C ALA A 26 -21.30 -3.69 -4.05
N PRO A 27 -22.17 -2.67 -4.12
CA PRO A 27 -23.09 -2.32 -3.04
C PRO A 27 -24.01 -3.48 -2.58
N ALA A 28 -24.44 -4.35 -3.50
CA ALA A 28 -25.24 -5.52 -3.17
C ALA A 28 -24.45 -6.58 -2.39
N VAL A 29 -23.15 -6.71 -2.65
CA VAL A 29 -22.24 -7.62 -1.94
C VAL A 29 -21.89 -7.03 -0.57
N ALA A 30 -21.57 -5.73 -0.52
CA ALA A 30 -21.30 -5.00 0.71
C ALA A 30 -22.41 -5.20 1.75
N ARG A 31 -23.68 -5.00 1.33
CA ARG A 31 -24.85 -5.20 2.21
C ARG A 31 -24.90 -6.60 2.81
N LYS A 32 -24.74 -7.64 1.99
CA LYS A 32 -24.76 -9.05 2.45
C LYS A 32 -23.65 -9.34 3.46
N VAL A 33 -22.44 -8.84 3.21
CA VAL A 33 -21.30 -9.03 4.11
C VAL A 33 -21.55 -8.31 5.44
N LEU A 34 -22.04 -7.07 5.40
CA LEU A 34 -22.34 -6.30 6.61
C LEU A 34 -23.49 -6.91 7.42
N GLU A 35 -24.56 -7.38 6.78
CA GLU A 35 -25.63 -8.12 7.44
C GLU A 35 -25.08 -9.36 8.16
N ARG A 36 -24.18 -10.11 7.51
CA ARG A 36 -23.55 -11.29 8.10
C ARG A 36 -22.61 -10.93 9.26
N ALA A 37 -21.86 -9.83 9.15
CA ALA A 37 -20.97 -9.34 10.18
C ALA A 37 -21.75 -8.87 11.42
N ARG A 38 -22.85 -8.15 11.23
CA ARG A 38 -23.77 -7.74 12.33
C ARG A 38 -24.37 -8.94 13.07
N ALA A 39 -24.67 -10.02 12.36
CA ALA A 39 -25.20 -11.24 12.95
C ALA A 39 -24.14 -12.11 13.63
N CYS A 40 -22.85 -11.74 13.58
CA CYS A 40 -21.77 -12.50 14.20
C CYS A 40 -21.78 -12.34 15.72
N ARG A 41 -21.59 -13.45 16.45
CA ARG A 41 -21.47 -13.46 17.92
C ARG A 41 -20.15 -12.89 18.43
N LYS A 42 -19.17 -12.68 17.56
CA LYS A 42 -17.85 -12.14 17.89
C LYS A 42 -17.69 -10.73 17.35
N PRO A 43 -16.90 -9.86 18.01
CA PRO A 43 -16.58 -8.55 17.47
C PRO A 43 -15.97 -8.65 16.07
N VAL A 44 -16.49 -7.84 15.15
CA VAL A 44 -16.00 -7.75 13.78
C VAL A 44 -15.52 -6.32 13.48
N VAL A 45 -14.36 -6.18 12.86
CA VAL A 45 -13.87 -4.92 12.29
C VAL A 45 -13.92 -5.03 10.77
N VAL A 46 -14.61 -4.12 10.10
CA VAL A 46 -14.73 -4.09 8.64
C VAL A 46 -13.91 -2.94 8.07
N CYS A 47 -13.01 -3.27 7.16
CA CYS A 47 -12.26 -2.34 6.34
C CYS A 47 -12.54 -2.62 4.86
N PHE A 48 -13.54 -1.92 4.32
CA PHE A 48 -13.70 -1.80 2.89
C PHE A 48 -12.94 -0.55 2.47
N LEU A 49 -11.77 -0.73 1.85
CA LEU A 49 -10.95 0.39 1.42
C LEU A 49 -11.76 1.32 0.53
N GLY A 50 -11.66 2.62 0.72
CA GLY A 50 -12.42 3.55 -0.09
C GLY A 50 -12.29 4.99 0.35
N ARG A 51 -12.88 5.85 -0.49
CA ARG A 51 -12.87 7.31 -0.33
C ARG A 51 -14.07 7.85 0.46
N VAL A 52 -15.05 6.99 0.75
CA VAL A 52 -16.28 7.38 1.44
C VAL A 52 -16.04 7.33 2.95
N GLU A 53 -16.66 8.25 3.68
CA GLU A 53 -16.69 8.18 5.14
C GLU A 53 -17.22 6.82 5.60
N THR A 54 -16.56 6.27 6.61
CA THR A 54 -17.00 5.04 7.23
C THR A 54 -18.31 5.28 7.99
N PRO A 55 -19.22 4.28 8.02
CA PRO A 55 -20.35 4.31 8.93
C PRO A 55 -19.90 4.45 10.39
N VAL A 56 -20.80 4.94 11.24
CA VAL A 56 -20.59 4.96 12.69
C VAL A 56 -20.50 3.52 13.20
N ASP A 57 -19.61 3.28 14.16
CA ASP A 57 -19.47 1.98 14.81
C ASP A 57 -20.78 1.53 15.48
N GLU A 58 -21.05 0.24 15.40
CA GLU A 58 -22.22 -0.43 15.96
C GLU A 58 -21.80 -1.43 17.05
N GLN A 59 -22.75 -1.89 17.87
CA GLN A 59 -22.45 -2.92 18.86
C GLN A 59 -21.99 -4.22 18.16
N GLY A 60 -20.77 -4.65 18.44
CA GLY A 60 -20.18 -5.85 17.84
C GLY A 60 -19.64 -5.68 16.41
N LEU A 61 -19.79 -4.50 15.80
CA LEU A 61 -19.31 -4.22 14.45
C LEU A 61 -18.66 -2.83 14.37
N GLN A 62 -17.36 -2.79 14.10
CA GLN A 62 -16.62 -1.55 13.90
C GLN A 62 -16.22 -1.37 12.44
N PHE A 63 -16.07 -0.12 12.01
CA PHE A 63 -15.67 0.24 10.65
C PHE A 63 -14.32 0.95 10.65
N ALA A 64 -13.44 0.59 9.73
CA ALA A 64 -12.13 1.20 9.56
C ALA A 64 -11.95 1.67 8.12
N ARG A 65 -11.34 2.84 7.94
CA ARG A 65 -11.08 3.43 6.63
C ARG A 65 -9.85 2.84 5.95
N GLY A 66 -8.87 2.39 6.75
CA GLY A 66 -7.62 1.81 6.27
C GLY A 66 -7.19 0.61 7.10
N SER A 67 -6.20 -0.13 6.58
CA SER A 67 -5.73 -1.38 7.17
C SER A 67 -5.11 -1.18 8.56
N LYS A 68 -4.36 -0.09 8.78
CA LYS A 68 -3.80 0.25 10.10
C LYS A 68 -4.87 0.54 11.14
N GLU A 69 -5.90 1.30 10.77
CA GLU A 69 -7.03 1.57 11.67
C GLU A 69 -7.77 0.27 12.01
N ALA A 70 -7.97 -0.61 11.03
CA ALA A 70 -8.61 -1.90 11.24
C ALA A 70 -7.83 -2.77 12.23
N ALA A 71 -6.50 -2.83 12.08
CA ALA A 71 -5.61 -3.53 12.99
C ALA A 71 -5.65 -2.95 14.41
N LEU A 72 -5.58 -1.61 14.55
CA LEU A 72 -5.66 -0.94 15.85
C LEU A 72 -7.00 -1.22 16.54
N LYS A 73 -8.12 -1.12 15.81
CA LYS A 73 -9.45 -1.45 16.34
C LYS A 73 -9.54 -2.89 16.81
N ALA A 74 -9.01 -3.84 16.02
CA ALA A 74 -8.98 -5.24 16.40
C ALA A 74 -8.13 -5.47 17.68
N VAL A 75 -6.96 -4.84 17.78
CA VAL A 75 -6.11 -4.93 18.99
C VAL A 75 -6.78 -4.29 20.21
N MET A 76 -7.46 -3.16 20.05
CA MET A 76 -8.18 -2.52 21.16
C MET A 76 -9.36 -3.36 21.64
N LEU A 77 -10.04 -4.07 20.73
CA LEU A 77 -11.12 -5.00 21.08
C LEU A 77 -10.63 -6.19 21.91
N SER A 78 -9.33 -6.54 21.88
CA SER A 78 -8.75 -7.58 22.75
C SER A 78 -8.44 -7.07 24.16
N GLY A 79 -8.82 -5.83 24.49
CA GLY A 79 -8.61 -5.21 25.79
C GLY A 79 -7.31 -4.42 25.93
N VAL A 80 -6.49 -4.34 24.87
CA VAL A 80 -5.28 -3.50 24.88
C VAL A 80 -5.69 -2.03 24.81
N LYS A 81 -5.16 -1.22 25.73
CA LYS A 81 -5.44 0.21 25.74
C LYS A 81 -4.60 0.95 24.71
N GLN A 82 -5.20 1.94 24.05
CA GLN A 82 -4.53 2.75 23.04
C GLN A 82 -3.26 3.45 23.57
N GLU A 83 -3.24 3.88 24.83
CA GLU A 83 -2.05 4.50 25.46
C GLU A 83 -0.81 3.60 25.51
N ASN A 84 -0.99 2.28 25.36
CA ASN A 84 0.10 1.30 25.37
C ASN A 84 0.56 0.90 23.96
N LEU A 85 -0.07 1.45 22.91
CA LEU A 85 0.26 1.13 21.53
C LEU A 85 1.25 2.14 20.97
N ASP A 86 2.29 1.65 20.28
CA ASP A 86 3.05 2.49 19.36
C ASP A 86 2.20 2.71 18.11
N LEU A 87 1.64 3.90 18.00
CA LEU A 87 0.79 4.27 16.88
C LEU A 87 1.59 4.55 15.60
N HIS A 88 2.93 4.58 15.66
CA HIS A 88 3.81 4.95 14.56
C HIS A 88 3.27 6.15 13.77
N THR A 89 3.18 7.30 14.44
CA THR A 89 2.71 8.55 13.81
C THR A 89 3.62 8.96 12.66
N LEU A 90 3.10 9.77 11.73
CA LEU A 90 3.88 10.21 10.58
C LEU A 90 5.11 11.01 11.03
N ASN A 91 6.26 10.64 10.50
CA ASN A 91 7.53 11.29 10.79
C ASN A 91 7.60 12.64 10.05
N GLN A 92 7.16 13.72 10.72
CA GLN A 92 7.18 15.07 10.16
C GLN A 92 8.59 15.57 9.81
N PRO A 93 9.64 15.34 10.64
CA PRO A 93 11.01 15.64 10.25
C PRO A 93 11.44 14.97 8.94
N LEU A 94 11.11 13.68 8.75
CA LEU A 94 11.41 12.96 7.51
C LEU A 94 10.70 13.57 6.29
N ILE A 95 9.43 13.95 6.45
CA ILE A 95 8.67 14.61 5.37
C ILE A 95 9.35 15.91 4.96
N ALA A 96 9.75 16.74 5.93
CA ALA A 96 10.42 18.02 5.67
C ALA A 96 11.79 17.80 4.99
N ASP A 97 12.57 16.84 5.47
CA ASP A 97 13.86 16.48 4.89
C ASP A 97 13.74 15.99 3.44
N VAL A 98 12.80 15.09 3.15
CA VAL A 98 12.55 14.61 1.79
C VAL A 98 12.16 15.76 0.87
N ARG A 99 11.21 16.62 1.28
CA ARG A 99 10.79 17.78 0.48
C ARG A 99 11.94 18.72 0.16
N ALA A 100 12.84 18.97 1.11
CA ALA A 100 13.96 19.89 0.93
C ALA A 100 15.01 19.37 -0.08
N ARG A 101 15.06 18.06 -0.33
CA ARG A 101 16.00 17.42 -1.26
C ARG A 101 15.46 17.30 -2.69
N LEU A 102 14.14 17.39 -2.87
CA LEU A 102 13.50 17.30 -4.19
C LEU A 102 13.66 18.59 -5.00
N GLN A 103 13.91 18.45 -6.30
CA GLN A 103 13.97 19.59 -7.21
C GLN A 103 12.57 20.02 -7.67
N PRO A 104 12.37 21.29 -8.10
CA PRO A 104 11.04 21.79 -8.49
C PRO A 104 10.35 21.02 -9.62
N GLN A 105 11.09 20.36 -10.52
CA GLN A 105 10.49 19.52 -11.56
C GLN A 105 9.99 18.16 -11.04
N GLN A 106 10.50 17.67 -9.90
CA GLN A 106 10.15 16.37 -9.35
C GLN A 106 8.81 16.44 -8.61
N LYS A 107 7.73 16.23 -9.36
CA LYS A 107 6.35 16.49 -8.90
C LYS A 107 5.53 15.22 -8.73
N TYR A 108 5.99 14.10 -9.28
CA TYR A 108 5.12 12.95 -9.43
C TYR A 108 5.53 11.73 -8.62
N ILE A 109 4.51 10.94 -8.31
CA ILE A 109 4.61 9.68 -7.58
C ILE A 109 4.40 8.55 -8.60
N ARG A 110 5.20 7.50 -8.50
CA ARG A 110 5.04 6.25 -9.26
C ARG A 110 4.88 5.10 -8.27
N GLY A 111 3.67 4.59 -8.13
CA GLY A 111 3.38 3.40 -7.34
C GLY A 111 3.56 2.15 -8.18
N LEU A 112 4.44 1.23 -7.78
CA LEU A 112 4.71 -0.03 -8.45
C LEU A 112 4.39 -1.18 -7.49
N PHE A 113 3.13 -1.60 -7.46
CA PHE A 113 2.62 -2.54 -6.46
C PHE A 113 2.43 -3.95 -7.03
N CYS A 114 2.72 -4.96 -6.22
CA CYS A 114 2.34 -6.35 -6.48
C CYS A 114 1.06 -6.76 -5.73
N GLY A 115 0.72 -6.07 -4.63
CA GLY A 115 -0.51 -6.25 -3.88
C GLY A 115 -1.55 -5.17 -4.18
N GLY A 116 -2.65 -5.56 -4.82
CA GLY A 116 -3.68 -4.60 -5.24
C GLY A 116 -4.35 -3.81 -4.12
N THR A 117 -4.56 -4.41 -2.94
CA THR A 117 -5.10 -3.72 -1.76
C THR A 117 -4.13 -2.63 -1.25
N LEU A 118 -2.82 -2.88 -1.31
CA LEU A 118 -1.78 -1.93 -0.93
C LEU A 118 -1.71 -0.76 -1.95
N CYS A 119 -1.89 -1.09 -3.24
CA CYS A 119 -2.00 -0.11 -4.32
C CYS A 119 -3.20 0.82 -4.09
N ASP A 120 -4.40 0.26 -3.86
CA ASP A 120 -5.61 1.03 -3.60
C ASP A 120 -5.46 1.94 -2.37
N GLU A 121 -4.98 1.40 -1.25
CA GLU A 121 -4.84 2.18 -0.02
C GLU A 121 -3.86 3.35 -0.19
N THR A 122 -2.73 3.12 -0.86
CA THR A 122 -1.75 4.17 -1.15
C THR A 122 -2.32 5.21 -2.11
N MET A 123 -2.94 4.76 -3.21
CA MET A 123 -3.55 5.63 -4.22
C MET A 123 -4.64 6.51 -3.60
N PHE A 124 -5.54 5.94 -2.79
CA PHE A 124 -6.62 6.69 -2.15
C PHE A 124 -6.09 7.75 -1.18
N ALA A 125 -5.05 7.45 -0.41
CA ALA A 125 -4.41 8.45 0.44
C ALA A 125 -3.89 9.63 -0.38
N VAL A 126 -3.21 9.37 -1.50
CA VAL A 126 -2.70 10.44 -2.38
C VAL A 126 -3.82 11.28 -3.00
N MET A 127 -4.93 10.65 -3.38
CA MET A 127 -6.10 11.32 -3.96
C MET A 127 -6.78 12.33 -3.01
N GLU A 128 -6.55 12.22 -1.70
CA GLU A 128 -7.11 13.19 -0.72
C GLU A 128 -6.51 14.60 -0.88
N LYS A 129 -5.30 14.73 -1.44
CA LYS A 129 -4.63 16.02 -1.67
C LYS A 129 -4.37 16.34 -3.14
N HIS A 130 -4.39 15.33 -4.02
CA HIS A 130 -4.00 15.47 -5.42
C HIS A 130 -5.11 14.95 -6.35
N GLY A 131 -5.52 15.77 -7.32
CA GLY A 131 -6.58 15.41 -8.28
C GLY A 131 -6.09 14.62 -9.51
N ASP A 132 -4.80 14.74 -9.84
CA ASP A 132 -4.19 14.17 -11.04
C ASP A 132 -3.56 12.79 -10.76
N VAL A 133 -4.39 11.84 -10.33
CA VAL A 133 -3.95 10.50 -9.91
C VAL A 133 -4.54 9.43 -10.83
N TYR A 134 -3.66 8.80 -11.60
CA TYR A 134 -3.97 7.78 -12.60
C TYR A 134 -3.59 6.39 -12.13
N SER A 135 -4.29 5.38 -12.64
CA SER A 135 -3.99 3.98 -12.34
C SER A 135 -4.58 3.04 -13.38
N ASN A 136 -3.98 1.86 -13.53
CA ASN A 136 -4.65 0.77 -14.23
C ASN A 136 -5.88 0.29 -13.45
N ILE A 137 -6.00 0.52 -12.14
CA ILE A 137 -7.15 0.11 -11.30
C ILE A 137 -8.03 1.27 -10.80
N GLN A 138 -7.89 2.49 -11.35
CA GLN A 138 -8.65 3.68 -10.90
C GLN A 138 -10.19 3.42 -10.93
N PRO A 139 -10.92 3.60 -9.81
CA PRO A 139 -12.39 3.47 -9.82
C PRO A 139 -13.15 4.41 -10.78
N ASP A 140 -12.61 5.60 -11.04
CA ASP A 140 -13.12 6.61 -11.96
C ASP A 140 -12.49 6.42 -13.35
N PRO A 141 -13.29 6.11 -14.39
CA PRO A 141 -12.80 5.89 -15.74
C PRO A 141 -12.04 7.07 -16.36
N GLU A 142 -12.29 8.31 -15.93
CA GLU A 142 -11.59 9.50 -16.46
C GLU A 142 -10.08 9.46 -16.18
N PHE A 143 -9.70 8.81 -15.08
CA PHE A 143 -8.32 8.71 -14.62
C PHE A 143 -7.74 7.29 -14.77
N ARG A 144 -8.44 6.39 -15.47
CA ARG A 144 -7.84 5.12 -15.92
C ARG A 144 -6.77 5.41 -16.97
N LEU A 145 -5.64 4.71 -16.88
CA LEU A 145 -4.60 4.79 -17.91
C LEU A 145 -5.16 4.25 -19.23
N GLN A 146 -4.99 5.03 -20.31
CA GLN A 146 -5.33 4.58 -21.67
C GLN A 146 -4.25 3.65 -22.24
N ASP A 147 -2.99 3.87 -21.85
CA ASP A 147 -1.87 2.98 -22.11
C ASP A 147 -1.19 2.64 -20.79
N ILE A 148 -1.35 1.39 -20.33
CA ILE A 148 -0.80 0.91 -19.06
C ILE A 148 0.74 0.89 -19.05
N ASN A 149 1.38 0.92 -20.22
CA ASN A 149 2.84 0.95 -20.35
C ASN A 149 3.43 2.35 -20.16
N ARG A 150 2.57 3.38 -20.05
CA ARG A 150 3.03 4.77 -19.91
C ARG A 150 2.40 5.44 -18.70
N SER A 151 3.23 5.82 -17.73
CA SER A 151 2.79 6.65 -16.62
C SER A 151 2.59 8.09 -17.04
N ILE A 152 1.61 8.74 -16.40
CA ILE A 152 1.32 10.16 -16.54
C ILE A 152 1.00 10.75 -15.16
N LYS A 153 1.51 11.95 -14.88
CA LYS A 153 1.32 12.66 -13.60
C LYS A 153 1.52 11.71 -12.40
N HIS A 154 0.70 11.71 -11.35
CA HIS A 154 0.80 10.62 -10.36
C HIS A 154 0.23 9.34 -10.97
N THR A 155 0.98 8.24 -10.94
CA THR A 155 0.51 6.94 -11.46
C THR A 155 0.74 5.83 -10.45
N PHE A 156 -0.29 5.01 -10.22
CA PHE A 156 -0.23 3.83 -9.34
C PHE A 156 -0.60 2.59 -10.15
N LEU A 157 0.30 1.62 -10.21
CA LEU A 157 0.13 0.38 -10.95
C LEU A 157 -0.02 -0.79 -10.00
N ASP A 158 -1.13 -1.50 -10.13
CA ASP A 158 -1.33 -2.84 -9.58
C ASP A 158 -0.88 -3.85 -10.63
N PHE A 159 0.36 -4.33 -10.52
CA PHE A 159 0.89 -5.36 -11.42
C PHE A 159 0.22 -6.72 -11.23
N GLY A 160 -0.54 -6.90 -10.15
CA GLY A 160 -1.31 -8.11 -9.89
C GLY A 160 -2.61 -8.18 -10.67
N ASP A 161 -3.02 -7.06 -11.28
CA ASP A 161 -4.22 -6.97 -12.09
C ASP A 161 -4.09 -7.75 -13.42
N ASP A 162 -5.23 -8.15 -13.99
CA ASP A 162 -5.31 -8.95 -15.22
C ASP A 162 -4.59 -8.27 -16.39
N ASP A 163 -4.55 -6.93 -16.41
CA ASP A 163 -3.83 -6.12 -17.39
C ASP A 163 -2.33 -6.48 -17.50
N PHE A 164 -1.70 -6.92 -16.40
CA PHE A 164 -0.27 -7.24 -16.33
C PHE A 164 0.04 -8.74 -16.19
N THR A 165 -0.95 -9.55 -15.82
CA THR A 165 -0.77 -10.98 -15.52
C THR A 165 -1.28 -11.92 -16.61
N ASN A 166 -1.88 -11.40 -17.69
CA ASN A 166 -2.30 -12.23 -18.81
C ASN A 166 -1.09 -12.92 -19.49
N GLY A 167 -1.02 -14.25 -19.34
CA GLY A 167 0.07 -15.07 -19.88
C GLY A 167 1.41 -14.94 -19.16
N LYS A 168 1.43 -14.32 -17.97
CA LYS A 168 2.65 -14.12 -17.15
C LYS A 168 2.38 -14.49 -15.68
N PRO A 169 3.40 -14.90 -14.91
CA PRO A 169 3.22 -15.10 -13.48
C PRO A 169 2.83 -13.79 -12.76
N HIS A 170 2.11 -13.92 -11.64
CA HIS A 170 1.77 -12.79 -10.78
C HIS A 170 3.05 -12.11 -10.23
N PRO A 171 3.11 -10.78 -10.09
CA PRO A 171 4.32 -10.04 -9.68
C PRO A 171 4.83 -10.39 -8.29
N MET A 172 3.97 -10.92 -7.41
CA MET A 172 4.41 -11.45 -6.11
C MET A 172 5.33 -12.65 -6.26
N ILE A 173 5.20 -13.41 -7.35
CA ILE A 173 5.98 -14.62 -7.65
C ILE A 173 7.14 -14.29 -8.60
N ASP A 174 6.91 -13.45 -9.61
CA ASP A 174 7.92 -13.03 -10.58
C ASP A 174 7.93 -11.50 -10.73
N PRO A 175 8.91 -10.79 -10.13
CA PRO A 175 8.94 -9.33 -10.14
C PRO A 175 9.49 -8.73 -11.45
N THR A 176 9.79 -9.52 -12.49
CA THR A 176 10.49 -9.07 -13.70
C THR A 176 9.87 -7.83 -14.34
N ASN A 177 8.56 -7.84 -14.60
CA ASN A 177 7.88 -6.68 -15.22
C ASN A 177 7.97 -5.43 -14.33
N ARG A 178 7.86 -5.61 -13.02
CA ARG A 178 7.92 -4.53 -12.03
C ARG A 178 9.31 -3.92 -11.96
N ILE A 179 10.34 -4.76 -12.04
CA ILE A 179 11.76 -4.35 -12.09
C ILE A 179 12.04 -3.56 -13.37
N SER A 180 11.58 -4.03 -14.53
CA SER A 180 11.74 -3.27 -15.78
C SER A 180 11.08 -1.89 -15.68
N ARG A 181 9.85 -1.83 -15.14
CA ARG A 181 9.15 -0.55 -14.97
C ARG A 181 9.84 0.40 -13.99
N LEU A 182 10.44 -0.12 -12.91
CA LEU A 182 11.23 0.68 -11.98
C LEU A 182 12.35 1.46 -12.70
N ILE A 183 13.08 0.80 -13.60
CA ILE A 183 14.16 1.44 -14.37
C ILE A 183 13.63 2.47 -15.36
N GLU A 184 12.48 2.21 -15.98
CA GLU A 184 11.82 3.17 -16.88
C GLU A 184 11.40 4.44 -16.13
N GLU A 185 10.70 4.28 -14.99
CA GLU A 185 10.25 5.42 -14.19
C GLU A 185 11.41 6.20 -13.57
N ALA A 186 12.53 5.52 -13.26
CA ALA A 186 13.72 6.18 -12.76
C ALA A 186 14.32 7.18 -13.75
N ARG A 187 14.06 7.04 -15.05
CA ARG A 187 14.56 7.95 -16.12
C ARG A 187 13.69 9.20 -16.31
N ASP A 188 12.49 9.24 -15.74
CA ASP A 188 11.62 10.40 -15.84
C ASP A 188 12.05 11.48 -14.83
N PRO A 189 12.52 12.67 -15.29
CA PRO A 189 13.00 13.72 -14.40
C PRO A 189 11.88 14.37 -13.57
N GLU A 190 10.61 14.14 -13.91
CA GLU A 190 9.47 14.63 -13.13
C GLU A 190 9.10 13.72 -11.96
N VAL A 191 9.72 12.53 -11.85
CA VAL A 191 9.48 11.60 -10.75
C VAL A 191 10.28 12.01 -9.52
N ALA A 192 9.56 12.21 -8.43
CA ALA A 192 10.12 12.47 -7.10
C ALA A 192 10.18 11.20 -6.25
N VAL A 193 9.08 10.43 -6.23
CA VAL A 193 8.92 9.27 -5.35
C VAL A 193 8.49 8.06 -6.15
N ILE A 194 9.21 6.95 -6.02
CA ILE A 194 8.75 5.62 -6.39
C ILE A 194 8.32 4.89 -5.13
N VAL A 195 7.10 4.34 -5.13
CA VAL A 195 6.52 3.59 -4.01
C VAL A 195 6.44 2.12 -4.39
N MET A 196 6.92 1.23 -3.53
CA MET A 196 6.93 -0.22 -3.79
C MET A 196 6.48 -1.01 -2.56
N ASP A 197 5.90 -2.18 -2.79
CA ASP A 197 5.59 -3.16 -1.75
C ASP A 197 6.43 -4.44 -1.91
N PHE A 198 6.72 -5.09 -0.79
CA PHE A 198 7.40 -6.38 -0.75
C PHE A 198 6.59 -7.30 0.14
N VAL A 199 5.87 -8.24 -0.47
CA VAL A 199 5.05 -9.21 0.24
C VAL A 199 5.88 -10.47 0.48
N LEU A 200 5.96 -10.88 1.75
CA LEU A 200 6.71 -12.06 2.18
C LEU A 200 5.76 -13.25 2.36
N GLY A 201 6.33 -14.39 2.75
CA GLY A 201 5.57 -15.55 3.17
C GLY A 201 5.09 -16.43 2.02
N PHE A 202 4.23 -17.39 2.38
CA PHE A 202 3.81 -18.45 1.47
C PHE A 202 3.10 -17.90 0.22
N GLY A 203 3.53 -18.37 -0.96
CA GLY A 203 2.98 -17.96 -2.25
C GLY A 203 3.64 -16.71 -2.86
N SER A 204 4.56 -16.06 -2.14
CA SER A 204 5.40 -14.97 -2.65
C SER A 204 6.75 -15.50 -3.15
N HIS A 205 7.53 -14.65 -3.83
CA HIS A 205 8.89 -14.92 -4.27
C HIS A 205 9.78 -15.28 -3.06
N GLU A 206 10.76 -16.17 -3.25
CA GLU A 206 11.63 -16.67 -2.17
C GLU A 206 12.57 -15.61 -1.57
N ASP A 207 12.88 -14.57 -2.37
CA ASP A 207 13.65 -13.39 -1.97
C ASP A 207 13.14 -12.11 -2.67
N PRO A 208 12.00 -11.53 -2.23
CA PRO A 208 11.35 -10.41 -2.94
C PRO A 208 12.23 -9.16 -3.02
N VAL A 209 12.95 -8.82 -1.95
CA VAL A 209 13.86 -7.67 -1.93
C VAL A 209 15.12 -8.00 -2.71
N GLY A 210 15.76 -9.16 -2.48
CA GLY A 210 17.03 -9.49 -3.14
C GLY A 210 16.91 -9.57 -4.66
N SER A 211 15.78 -10.05 -5.19
CA SER A 211 15.51 -10.02 -6.63
C SER A 211 15.34 -8.60 -7.22
N THR A 212 15.04 -7.59 -6.39
CA THR A 212 14.75 -6.21 -6.82
C THR A 212 15.85 -5.22 -6.46
N ILE A 213 16.73 -5.55 -5.51
CA ILE A 213 17.61 -4.57 -4.85
C ILE A 213 18.65 -3.93 -5.78
N GLU A 214 19.17 -4.69 -6.75
CA GLU A 214 20.13 -4.15 -7.72
C GLU A 214 19.45 -3.13 -8.65
N ALA A 215 18.21 -3.37 -9.05
CA ALA A 215 17.43 -2.42 -9.84
C ALA A 215 17.07 -1.15 -9.05
N ILE A 216 16.85 -1.25 -7.73
CA ILE A 216 16.68 -0.09 -6.84
C ILE A 216 17.94 0.77 -6.84
N LYS A 217 19.11 0.14 -6.70
CA LYS A 217 20.40 0.86 -6.74
C LYS A 217 20.62 1.50 -8.11
N GLU A 218 20.33 0.79 -9.20
CA GLU A 218 20.41 1.31 -10.56
C GLU A 218 19.46 2.50 -10.78
N ALA A 219 18.20 2.39 -10.37
CA ALA A 219 17.22 3.48 -10.46
C ALA A 219 17.71 4.76 -9.76
N LYS A 220 18.27 4.62 -8.55
CA LYS A 220 18.87 5.76 -7.81
C LYS A 220 20.10 6.30 -8.53
N ALA A 221 20.94 5.44 -9.11
CA ALA A 221 22.12 5.85 -9.86
C ALA A 221 21.76 6.61 -11.15
N ILE A 222 20.71 6.20 -11.87
CA ILE A 222 20.18 6.91 -13.04
C ILE A 222 19.80 8.34 -12.68
N ALA A 223 19.04 8.51 -11.59
CA ALA A 223 18.65 9.84 -11.11
C ALA A 223 19.86 10.67 -10.67
N ALA A 224 20.79 10.07 -9.93
CA ALA A 224 21.99 10.74 -9.44
C ALA A 224 22.91 11.21 -10.58
N ALA A 225 22.99 10.46 -11.69
CA ALA A 225 23.76 10.86 -12.88
C ALA A 225 23.21 12.14 -13.54
N GLU A 226 21.93 12.46 -13.32
CA GLU A 226 21.26 13.69 -13.75
C GLU A 226 21.26 14.78 -12.66
N GLY A 227 21.95 14.55 -11.53
CA GLY A 227 22.06 15.49 -10.43
C GLY A 227 20.77 15.65 -9.60
N ARG A 228 19.83 14.71 -9.70
CA ARG A 228 18.58 14.67 -8.91
C ARG A 228 18.57 13.49 -7.96
N GLU A 229 17.82 13.62 -6.88
CA GLU A 229 17.59 12.51 -5.95
C GLU A 229 16.29 11.78 -6.31
N LEU A 230 16.32 10.45 -6.35
CA LEU A 230 15.12 9.62 -6.49
C LEU A 230 14.78 8.98 -5.15
N ILE A 231 13.65 9.39 -4.57
CA ILE A 231 13.17 8.81 -3.33
C ILE A 231 12.48 7.49 -3.63
N ILE A 232 12.91 6.43 -2.96
CA ILE A 232 12.22 5.13 -2.98
C ILE A 232 11.63 4.92 -1.60
N LEU A 233 10.31 4.78 -1.55
CA LEU A 233 9.52 4.48 -0.37
C LEU A 233 9.00 3.05 -0.48
N ALA A 234 9.27 2.21 0.51
CA ALA A 234 8.84 0.82 0.49
C ALA A 234 8.04 0.42 1.73
N TYR A 235 7.17 -0.58 1.55
CA TYR A 235 6.51 -1.29 2.63
C TYR A 235 6.77 -2.79 2.50
N VAL A 236 7.28 -3.41 3.56
CA VAL A 236 7.45 -4.86 3.63
C VAL A 236 6.29 -5.45 4.41
N LEU A 237 5.43 -6.21 3.73
CA LEU A 237 4.30 -6.91 4.33
C LEU A 237 4.71 -8.34 4.65
N GLY A 238 4.81 -8.65 5.94
CA GLY A 238 5.12 -9.97 6.45
C GLY A 238 5.14 -9.99 7.97
N THR A 239 5.46 -11.13 8.53
CA THR A 239 5.61 -11.41 9.96
C THR A 239 7.04 -11.84 10.28
N ASP A 240 7.37 -11.90 11.57
CA ASP A 240 8.62 -12.47 12.07
C ASP A 240 8.74 -13.98 11.85
N LEU A 241 7.65 -14.65 11.48
CA LEU A 241 7.61 -16.07 11.14
C LEU A 241 7.80 -16.36 9.65
N ASP A 242 7.78 -15.33 8.81
CA ASP A 242 7.91 -15.50 7.36
C ASP A 242 9.35 -15.80 6.94
N THR A 243 9.47 -16.54 5.83
CA THR A 243 10.74 -16.77 5.14
C THR A 243 10.60 -16.20 3.72
N PRO A 244 11.53 -15.34 3.25
CA PRO A 244 12.71 -14.83 3.96
C PRO A 244 12.32 -13.90 5.12
N SER A 245 13.23 -13.69 6.06
CA SER A 245 12.94 -12.91 7.28
C SER A 245 12.58 -11.45 6.96
N LEU A 246 11.51 -10.96 7.59
CA LEU A 246 11.10 -9.54 7.54
C LEU A 246 12.24 -8.60 7.90
N GLU A 247 13.01 -8.91 8.94
CA GLU A 247 14.13 -8.08 9.41
C GLU A 247 15.22 -8.00 8.34
N GLN A 248 15.61 -9.15 7.77
CA GLN A 248 16.65 -9.21 6.74
C GLN A 248 16.24 -8.43 5.48
N GLN A 249 15.01 -8.65 5.00
CA GLN A 249 14.48 -7.97 3.81
C GLN A 249 14.39 -6.46 4.03
N SER A 250 13.97 -6.04 5.23
CA SER A 250 13.92 -4.63 5.63
C SER A 250 15.33 -4.00 5.68
N GLN A 251 16.30 -4.71 6.26
CA GLN A 251 17.67 -4.21 6.37
C GLN A 251 18.32 -4.02 4.98
N MET A 252 18.08 -4.95 4.05
CA MET A 252 18.57 -4.82 2.66
C MET A 252 18.07 -3.53 1.98
N LEU A 253 16.80 -3.18 2.21
CA LEU A 253 16.22 -1.94 1.70
C LEU A 253 16.85 -0.70 2.36
N LEU A 254 16.99 -0.71 3.69
CA LEU A 254 17.62 0.37 4.44
C LEU A 254 19.07 0.62 4.00
N ASP A 255 19.84 -0.45 3.80
CA ASP A 255 21.23 -0.38 3.33
C ASP A 255 21.35 0.19 1.90
N ALA A 256 20.32 0.01 1.06
CA ALA A 256 20.21 0.66 -0.24
C ALA A 256 19.69 2.11 -0.17
N GLY A 257 19.44 2.63 1.04
CA GLY A 257 18.89 3.95 1.29
C GLY A 257 17.44 4.10 0.85
N VAL A 258 16.64 3.04 0.95
CA VAL A 258 15.18 3.08 0.79
C VAL A 258 14.55 3.52 2.10
N ILE A 259 13.51 4.35 2.02
CA ILE A 259 12.71 4.73 3.18
C ILE A 259 11.67 3.63 3.43
N LEU A 260 11.61 3.09 4.64
CA LEU A 260 10.59 2.11 5.03
C LEU A 260 9.40 2.78 5.72
N ALA A 261 8.20 2.48 5.24
CA ALA A 261 6.96 2.80 5.92
C ALA A 261 6.59 1.70 6.93
N SER A 262 5.99 2.09 8.05
CA SER A 262 5.60 1.17 9.13
C SER A 262 4.26 0.47 8.92
N SER A 263 3.48 0.87 7.90
CA SER A 263 2.25 0.19 7.50
C SER A 263 1.84 0.63 6.10
N SER A 264 0.97 -0.13 5.44
CA SER A 264 0.32 0.25 4.18
C SER A 264 -0.31 1.66 4.24
N THR A 265 -1.09 1.94 5.30
CA THR A 265 -1.68 3.27 5.52
C THR A 265 -0.60 4.36 5.61
N ASN A 266 0.49 4.12 6.34
CA ASN A 266 1.59 5.08 6.46
C ASN A 266 2.35 5.26 5.14
N THR A 267 2.44 4.23 4.29
CA THR A 267 3.00 4.34 2.93
C THR A 267 2.25 5.35 2.11
N GLY A 268 0.91 5.24 2.05
CA GLY A 268 0.05 6.20 1.35
C GLY A 268 0.19 7.62 1.88
N LEU A 269 0.18 7.77 3.21
CA LEU A 269 0.31 9.07 3.85
C LEU A 269 1.69 9.70 3.63
N LEU A 270 2.79 8.96 3.75
CA LEU A 270 4.13 9.45 3.47
C LEU A 270 4.27 9.83 1.99
N ALA A 271 3.83 8.98 1.06
CA ALA A 271 3.87 9.27 -0.37
C ALA A 271 3.10 10.57 -0.70
N ARG A 272 1.89 10.72 -0.14
CA ARG A 272 1.06 11.92 -0.28
C ARG A 272 1.78 13.17 0.22
N GLU A 273 2.47 13.07 1.36
CA GLU A 273 3.18 14.21 1.96
C GLU A 273 4.54 14.47 1.33
N PHE A 274 5.26 13.51 0.77
CA PHE A 274 6.57 13.77 0.16
C PHE A 274 6.49 14.74 -1.04
N ILE A 275 5.33 14.85 -1.69
CA ILE A 275 5.08 15.83 -2.75
C ILE A 275 4.21 16.98 -2.24
N CYS A 276 4.64 18.22 -2.47
CA CYS A 276 3.80 19.41 -2.34
C CYS A 276 3.33 19.91 -3.71
N LYS A 277 2.06 20.30 -3.82
CA LYS A 277 1.64 21.21 -4.89
C LYS A 277 2.13 22.62 -4.56
N GLY A 278 3.04 23.16 -5.37
CA GLY A 278 3.02 24.55 -5.85
C GLY A 278 2.82 25.73 -4.90
N GLU A 279 2.94 25.60 -3.58
CA GLU A 279 2.90 26.73 -2.65
C GLU A 279 4.09 26.66 -1.68
N GLU A 280 5.06 27.52 -1.98
CA GLU A 280 6.16 28.04 -1.12
C GLU A 280 7.09 27.00 -0.48
N ALA A 281 8.17 26.67 -1.20
CA ALA A 281 9.49 26.41 -0.59
C ALA A 281 10.22 27.75 -0.40
#